data_AF-R0KSS3-F1
#
_entry.id   AF-R0KSS3-F1
#
_cell.length_a   1.000
_cell.length_b   1.000
_cell.length_c   1.000
_cell.angle_alpha   90.00
_cell.angle_beta   90.00
_cell.angle_gamma   90.00
#
_symmetry.space_group_name_H-M   'P 1'
#
loop_
_entity.id
_entity.type
_entity.pdbx_description
1 polymer ?
#
loop_
_entity_poly.entity_id
_entity_poly.type
_entity_poly.pdbx_seq_one_letter_code
_entity_poly.pdbx_strand_id
1 'polypeptide(L)'
;MNIREIIIKKIKDLQKIAIKSNLRTKFIYNKILSAIEKDTTPILTLNHIKSIPNIGLKTYTLLVEHINKELEHSITTLEELESYNLILNKETYDRIKNMFNTPIKRIQIVESAKSKPVQYQDYTR
;
A
#
# COMPACT_ATOMS: atom_id res chain seq x y z
N MET A 1 1.18 -7.64 -7.80
CA MET A 1 0.09 -7.74 -6.80
C MET A 1 -1.26 -7.66 -7.51
N ASN A 2 -2.29 -8.40 -7.10
CA ASN A 2 -3.56 -8.46 -7.84
C ASN A 2 -4.62 -7.55 -7.20
N ILE A 3 -4.96 -6.43 -7.86
CA ILE A 3 -5.94 -5.44 -7.37
C ILE A 3 -7.31 -6.08 -7.12
N ARG A 4 -7.70 -7.06 -7.95
CA ARG A 4 -8.95 -7.80 -7.79
C ARG A 4 -9.02 -8.52 -6.45
N GLU A 5 -7.93 -9.15 -6.03
CA GLU A 5 -7.87 -9.87 -4.75
C GLU A 5 -7.98 -8.90 -3.56
N ILE A 6 -7.34 -7.73 -3.65
CA ILE A 6 -7.44 -6.67 -2.64
C ILE A 6 -8.89 -6.21 -2.49
N ILE A 7 -9.58 -5.96 -3.60
CA ILE A 7 -11.00 -5.57 -3.60
C ILE A 7 -11.86 -6.68 -2.99
N ILE A 8 -11.69 -7.93 -3.42
CA ILE A 8 -12.45 -9.08 -2.90
C ILE A 8 -12.25 -9.23 -1.39
N LYS A 9 -11.00 -9.14 -0.91
CA LYS A 9 -10.67 -9.20 0.52
C LYS A 9 -11.42 -8.13 1.30
N LYS A 10 -11.35 -6.87 0.83
CA LYS A 10 -12.03 -5.75 1.49
C LYS A 10 -13.55 -5.89 1.51
N ILE A 11 -14.17 -6.30 0.41
CA ILE A 11 -15.62 -6.52 0.35
C ILE A 11 -16.04 -7.67 1.29
N LYS A 12 -15.27 -8.76 1.36
CA LYS A 12 -15.53 -9.86 2.30
C LYS A 12 -15.45 -9.39 3.75
N ASP A 13 -14.51 -8.52 4.09
CA ASP A 13 -14.40 -7.96 5.44
C ASP A 13 -15.60 -7.05 5.78
N LEU A 14 -15.98 -6.16 4.87
CA LEU A 14 -17.18 -5.32 5.03
C LEU A 14 -18.45 -6.18 5.16
N GLN A 15 -18.52 -7.28 4.41
CA GLN A 15 -19.61 -8.23 4.49
C GLN A 15 -19.67 -8.92 5.86
N LYS A 16 -18.54 -9.43 6.36
CA LYS A 16 -18.47 -10.07 7.68
C LYS A 16 -18.93 -9.12 8.77
N ILE A 17 -18.53 -7.84 8.72
CA ILE A 17 -18.99 -6.80 9.65
C ILE A 17 -20.51 -6.63 9.53
N ALA A 18 -21.03 -6.50 8.31
CA ALA A 18 -22.48 -6.36 8.08
C ALA A 18 -23.29 -7.57 8.57
N ILE A 19 -22.76 -8.79 8.42
CA ILE A 19 -23.39 -10.01 8.95
C ILE A 19 -23.42 -9.97 10.49
N LYS A 20 -22.28 -9.70 11.12
CA LYS A 20 -22.16 -9.62 12.59
C LYS A 20 -23.09 -8.56 13.19
N SER A 21 -23.24 -7.42 12.52
CA SER A 21 -24.11 -6.32 12.95
C SER A 21 -25.55 -6.43 12.42
N ASN A 22 -25.92 -7.56 11.80
CA ASN A 22 -27.23 -7.81 11.18
C ASN A 22 -27.74 -6.69 10.23
N LEU A 23 -26.82 -6.06 9.48
CA LEU A 23 -27.15 -5.00 8.54
C LEU A 23 -27.66 -5.57 7.21
N ARG A 24 -28.65 -4.90 6.60
CA ARG A 24 -29.16 -5.25 5.27
C ARG A 24 -28.10 -5.11 4.16
N THR A 25 -27.06 -4.30 4.39
CA THR A 25 -25.95 -4.10 3.46
C THR A 25 -25.18 -5.39 3.15
N LYS A 26 -25.31 -6.45 3.97
CA LYS A 26 -24.75 -7.79 3.67
C LYS A 26 -25.19 -8.34 2.31
N PHE A 27 -26.43 -8.03 1.88
CA PHE A 27 -26.95 -8.44 0.58
C PHE A 27 -26.33 -7.66 -0.58
N ILE A 28 -26.01 -6.37 -0.37
CA ILE A 28 -25.31 -5.55 -1.38
C ILE A 28 -23.90 -6.08 -1.58
N TYR A 29 -23.17 -6.39 -0.50
CA TYR A 29 -21.82 -6.94 -0.61
C TYR A 29 -21.80 -8.32 -1.29
N ASN A 30 -22.81 -9.17 -1.04
CA ASN A 30 -22.99 -10.41 -1.80
C ASN A 30 -23.11 -10.15 -3.31
N LYS A 31 -23.96 -9.19 -3.71
CA LYS A 31 -24.14 -8.84 -5.13
C LYS A 31 -22.85 -8.31 -5.76
N ILE A 32 -22.07 -7.50 -5.03
CA ILE A 32 -20.78 -7.00 -5.49
C ILE A 32 -19.80 -8.15 -5.71
N LEU A 33 -19.68 -9.08 -4.74
CA LEU A 33 -18.80 -10.25 -4.88
C LEU A 33 -19.19 -11.10 -6.11
N SER A 34 -20.47 -11.40 -6.27
CA SER A 34 -20.95 -12.15 -7.44
C SER A 34 -20.71 -11.41 -8.76
N ALA A 35 -20.77 -10.08 -8.78
CA ALA A 35 -20.47 -9.29 -9.98
C ALA A 35 -18.97 -9.38 -10.32
N ILE A 36 -18.10 -9.27 -9.32
CA ILE A 36 -16.65 -9.42 -9.51
C ILE A 36 -16.32 -10.83 -9.98
N GLU A 37 -16.93 -11.88 -9.42
CA GLU A 37 -16.66 -13.27 -9.83
C GLU A 37 -17.05 -13.56 -11.28
N LYS A 38 -18.10 -12.90 -11.79
CA LYS A 38 -18.59 -13.08 -13.17
C LYS A 38 -17.81 -12.29 -14.20
N ASP A 39 -17.35 -11.11 -13.83
CA ASP A 39 -16.57 -10.24 -14.70
C ASP A 39 -15.10 -10.61 -14.59
N THR A 40 -14.44 -11.03 -15.67
CA THR A 40 -13.00 -11.37 -15.67
C THR A 40 -12.12 -10.21 -16.13
N THR A 41 -12.69 -9.03 -16.42
CA THR A 41 -11.93 -7.89 -16.91
C THR A 41 -10.87 -7.43 -15.90
N PRO A 42 -9.67 -7.07 -16.37
CA PRO A 42 -8.64 -6.47 -15.52
C PRO A 42 -9.09 -5.11 -14.96
N ILE A 43 -8.89 -4.92 -13.66
CA ILE A 43 -9.15 -3.65 -12.98
C ILE A 43 -7.87 -2.82 -13.08
N LEU A 44 -7.84 -1.90 -14.04
CA LEU A 44 -6.68 -1.06 -14.36
C LEU A 44 -6.85 0.40 -13.96
N THR A 45 -8.07 0.83 -13.62
CA THR A 45 -8.37 2.22 -13.31
C THR A 45 -9.36 2.34 -12.14
N LEU A 46 -9.34 3.49 -11.47
CA LEU A 46 -10.36 3.85 -10.49
C LEU A 46 -11.79 3.80 -11.06
N ASN A 47 -11.95 4.15 -12.34
CA ASN A 47 -13.25 4.11 -13.01
C ASN A 47 -13.78 2.68 -13.14
N HIS A 48 -12.91 1.68 -13.38
CA HIS A 48 -13.32 0.28 -13.39
C HIS A 48 -13.89 -0.15 -12.03
N ILE A 49 -13.31 0.32 -10.93
CA ILE A 49 -13.82 0.02 -9.59
C ILE A 49 -15.21 0.64 -9.41
N LYS A 50 -15.40 1.89 -9.84
CA LYS A 50 -16.68 2.60 -9.75
C LYS A 50 -17.77 1.97 -10.63
N SER A 51 -17.40 1.36 -11.76
CA SER A 51 -18.35 0.72 -12.68
C SER A 51 -18.82 -0.66 -12.22
N ILE A 52 -18.22 -1.26 -11.20
CA ILE A 52 -18.69 -2.54 -10.67
C ILE A 52 -20.14 -2.39 -10.17
N PRO A 53 -21.07 -3.25 -10.61
CA PRO A 53 -22.47 -3.16 -10.22
C PRO A 53 -22.67 -3.13 -8.71
N ASN A 54 -23.58 -2.26 -8.24
CA ASN A 54 -23.94 -2.05 -6.83
C ASN A 54 -22.87 -1.38 -5.96
N ILE A 55 -21.74 -0.93 -6.53
CA ILE A 55 -20.79 -0.08 -5.80
C ILE A 55 -21.32 1.35 -5.74
N GLY A 56 -21.76 1.75 -4.55
CA GLY A 56 -22.10 3.15 -4.23
C GLY A 56 -20.87 3.95 -3.81
N LEU A 57 -21.02 5.28 -3.73
CA LEU A 57 -19.93 6.21 -3.38
C LEU A 57 -19.18 5.81 -2.09
N LYS A 58 -19.90 5.47 -1.02
CA LYS A 58 -19.26 5.09 0.26
C LYS A 58 -18.39 3.84 0.12
N THR A 59 -18.88 2.81 -0.57
CA THR A 59 -18.13 1.56 -0.79
C THR A 59 -16.93 1.82 -1.69
N TYR A 60 -17.10 2.61 -2.75
CA TYR A 60 -16.02 3.04 -3.62
C TYR A 60 -14.90 3.74 -2.83
N THR A 61 -15.23 4.74 -2.00
CA THR A 61 -14.23 5.45 -1.17
C THR A 61 -13.47 4.48 -0.26
N LEU A 62 -14.17 3.58 0.43
CA LEU A 62 -13.56 2.60 1.32
C LEU A 62 -12.64 1.61 0.58
N LEU A 63 -12.95 1.28 -0.68
CA LEU A 63 -12.10 0.44 -1.52
C LEU A 63 -10.84 1.18 -1.93
N VAL A 64 -10.99 2.40 -2.44
CA VAL A 64 -9.85 3.22 -2.90
C VAL A 64 -8.88 3.49 -1.75
N GLU A 65 -9.39 3.86 -0.58
CA GLU A 65 -8.55 4.03 0.61
C GLU A 65 -7.80 2.76 1.00
N HIS A 66 -8.44 1.60 0.91
CA HIS A 66 -7.80 0.33 1.24
C HIS A 66 -6.75 -0.06 0.21
N ILE A 67 -7.04 0.11 -1.08
CA ILE A 67 -6.11 -0.14 -2.18
C ILE A 67 -4.88 0.76 -2.05
N ASN A 68 -5.08 2.05 -1.80
CA ASN A 68 -3.99 3.00 -1.59
C ASN A 68 -3.05 2.56 -0.45
N LYS A 69 -3.61 2.11 0.68
CA LYS A 69 -2.82 1.63 1.83
C LYS A 69 -2.07 0.34 1.52
N GLU A 70 -2.71 -0.63 0.88
CA GLU A 70 -2.05 -1.90 0.53
C GLU A 70 -0.94 -1.66 -0.51
N LEU A 71 -1.19 -0.81 -1.51
CA LEU A 71 -0.21 -0.46 -2.52
C LEU A 71 0.99 0.29 -1.92
N GLU A 72 0.75 1.27 -1.06
CA GLU A 72 1.81 2.01 -0.36
C GLU A 72 2.76 1.12 0.42
N HIS A 73 2.28 0.02 1.02
CA HIS A 73 3.12 -0.92 1.75
C HIS A 73 3.79 -1.99 0.86
N SER A 74 3.26 -2.21 -0.34
CA SER A 74 3.71 -3.27 -1.24
C SER A 74 4.67 -2.82 -2.33
N ILE A 75 4.60 -1.55 -2.75
CA ILE A 75 5.37 -1.02 -3.87
C ILE A 75 6.81 -0.82 -3.41
N THR A 76 7.74 -1.51 -4.04
CA THR A 76 9.17 -1.49 -3.69
C THR A 76 10.04 -0.84 -4.76
N THR A 77 9.48 -0.60 -5.95
CA THR A 77 10.20 0.02 -7.07
C THR A 77 9.40 1.13 -7.74
N LEU A 78 10.09 2.02 -8.47
CA LEU A 78 9.45 3.06 -9.28
C LEU A 78 8.66 2.48 -10.46
N GLU A 79 9.14 1.39 -11.07
CA GLU A 79 8.45 0.72 -12.19
C GLU A 79 7.09 0.14 -11.74
N GLU A 80 7.05 -0.45 -10.55
CA GLU A 80 5.80 -0.90 -9.94
C GLU A 80 4.86 0.28 -9.67
N LEU A 81 5.37 1.39 -9.15
CA LEU A 81 4.58 2.59 -8.89
C LEU A 81 3.90 3.12 -10.17
N GLU A 82 4.66 3.22 -11.26
CA GLU A 82 4.14 3.67 -12.56
C GLU A 82 3.05 2.74 -13.09
N SER A 83 3.17 1.44 -12.85
CA SER A 83 2.18 0.44 -13.27
C SER A 83 0.81 0.61 -12.59
N TYR A 84 0.73 1.30 -11.45
CA TYR A 84 -0.51 1.54 -10.70
C TYR A 84 -0.98 3.00 -10.69
N ASN A 85 -0.39 3.87 -11.51
CA ASN A 85 -0.68 5.31 -11.51
C ASN A 85 -2.17 5.66 -11.76
N LEU A 86 -2.92 4.83 -12.50
CA LEU A 86 -4.35 5.01 -12.81
C LEU A 86 -5.29 4.49 -11.71
N ILE A 87 -4.75 3.78 -10.71
CA ILE A 87 -5.50 3.21 -9.59
C ILE A 87 -5.20 3.95 -8.29
N LEU A 88 -4.00 4.52 -8.16
CA LEU A 88 -3.63 5.35 -7.02
C LEU A 88 -4.26 6.73 -7.13
N ASN A 89 -4.68 7.27 -5.98
CA ASN A 89 -4.96 8.71 -5.91
C ASN A 89 -3.65 9.49 -6.01
N LYS A 90 -3.73 10.68 -6.62
CA LYS A 90 -2.57 11.57 -6.85
C LYS A 90 -1.73 11.78 -5.59
N GLU A 91 -2.36 12.08 -4.46
CA GLU A 91 -1.66 12.30 -3.19
C GLU A 91 -0.88 11.07 -2.71
N THR A 92 -1.43 9.87 -2.87
CA THR A 92 -0.76 8.63 -2.48
C THR A 92 0.39 8.31 -3.43
N TYR A 93 0.18 8.46 -4.73
CA TYR A 93 1.23 8.28 -5.73
C TYR A 93 2.41 9.23 -5.46
N ASP A 94 2.14 10.51 -5.25
CA ASP A 94 3.17 11.52 -4.98
C ASP A 94 3.93 11.20 -3.67
N ARG A 95 3.22 10.74 -2.63
CA ARG A 95 3.85 10.33 -1.36
C ARG A 95 4.80 9.15 -1.55
N ILE A 96 4.38 8.10 -2.24
CA ILE A 96 5.23 6.92 -2.52
C ILE A 96 6.42 7.32 -3.38
N LYS A 97 6.20 8.13 -4.43
CA LYS A 97 7.26 8.65 -5.31
C LYS A 97 8.31 9.43 -4.52
N ASN A 98 7.88 10.25 -3.58
CA ASN A 98 8.78 11.02 -2.72
C ASN A 98 9.62 10.13 -1.80
N MET A 99 9.10 8.99 -1.32
CA MET A 99 9.89 8.04 -0.54
C MET A 99 11.08 7.49 -1.33
N PHE A 100 10.91 7.24 -2.63
CA PHE A 100 12.02 6.83 -3.51
C PHE A 100 13.04 7.95 -3.79
N ASN A 101 12.57 9.20 -3.85
CA ASN A 101 13.42 10.37 -4.11
C ASN A 101 14.06 10.96 -2.85
N THR A 102 13.67 10.51 -1.65
CA THR A 102 14.28 11.00 -0.42
C THR A 102 15.68 10.42 -0.32
N PRO A 103 16.76 11.24 -0.41
CA PRO A 103 18.09 10.71 -0.22
C PRO A 103 18.15 10.11 1.18
N ILE A 104 18.48 8.82 1.27
CA ILE A 104 18.88 8.19 2.53
C ILE A 104 19.97 9.11 3.06
N LYS A 105 19.70 9.84 4.14
CA LYS A 105 20.75 10.52 4.90
C LYS A 105 21.69 9.42 5.34
N ARG A 106 22.74 9.17 4.55
CA ARG A 106 23.88 8.37 4.97
C ARG A 106 24.33 9.03 6.25
N ILE A 107 24.07 8.37 7.38
CA ILE A 107 24.75 8.69 8.62
C ILE A 107 26.22 8.51 8.24
N GLN A 108 26.92 9.62 8.03
CA GLN A 108 28.37 9.62 7.99
C GLN A 108 28.76 9.17 9.39
N ILE A 109 29.02 7.87 9.54
CA ILE A 109 29.87 7.37 10.61
C ILE A 109 31.23 7.97 10.26
N VAL A 110 31.48 9.16 10.80
CA VAL A 110 32.79 9.80 10.71
C VAL A 110 33.73 8.85 11.45
N GLU A 111 34.59 8.18 10.68
CA GLU A 111 35.80 7.57 11.19
C GLU A 111 36.58 8.63 11.97
N SER A 112 36.41 8.66 13.29
CA SER A 112 37.41 9.27 14.17
C SER A 112 38.63 8.35 14.13
N ALA A 113 39.51 8.69 13.19
CA ALA A 113 40.77 8.05 12.94
C ALA A 113 41.64 7.94 14.20
N LYS A 114 42.33 6.80 14.30
CA LYS A 114 43.72 6.60 14.72
C LYS A 114 44.28 7.58 15.77
N SER A 115 44.69 7.03 16.92
CA SER A 115 46.07 7.18 17.44
C SER A 115 46.28 6.24 18.62
N LYS A 116 47.10 5.20 18.44
CA LYS A 116 47.66 4.40 19.55
C LYS A 116 48.57 5.30 20.39
N PRO A 117 48.54 5.25 21.73
CA PRO A 117 49.72 5.60 22.49
C PRO A 117 50.65 4.38 22.51
N VAL A 118 51.78 4.48 21.82
CA VAL A 118 52.99 3.71 22.13
C VAL A 118 53.57 4.38 23.37
N GLN A 119 53.57 3.71 24.52
CA GLN A 119 54.40 4.09 25.65
C GLN A 119 55.47 3.02 25.88
N TYR A 120 56.70 3.51 25.79
CA TYR A 120 57.96 2.79 25.92
C TYR A 120 58.26 2.40 27.38
N GLN A 121 59.10 1.37 27.48
CA GLN A 121 59.56 0.68 28.68
C GLN A 121 60.24 1.55 29.75
N ASP A 122 60.14 1.02 30.97
CA ASP A 122 60.79 1.37 32.22
C ASP A 122 62.28 1.70 32.10
N TYR A 123 62.70 2.81 32.74
CA TYR A 123 64.02 2.93 33.38
C TYR A 123 63.96 3.95 34.53
N THR A 124 63.99 3.49 35.78
CA THR A 124 64.55 4.27 36.89
C THR A 124 65.25 3.37 37.91
N ARG A 125 66.58 3.57 37.96
CA ARG A 125 67.55 3.48 39.08
C ARG A 125 67.82 2.15 39.76
#